data_AF-A0A1V5LW34-F1
#
_entry.id   AF-A0A1V5LW34-F1
#
_cell.length_a   1.000
_cell.length_b   1.000
_cell.length_c   1.000
_cell.angle_alpha   90.00
_cell.angle_beta   90.00
_cell.angle_gamma   90.00
#
_symmetry.space_group_name_H-M   'P 1'
#
loop_
_entity.id
_entity.type
_entity.pdbx_description
1 polymer ?
#
loop_
_entity_poly.entity_id
_entity_poly.type
_entity_poly.pdbx_seq_one_letter_code
_entity_poly.pdbx_strand_id
1 'polypeptide(L)'
;MKKVLYVYGGGEAFHPSEWAGGQLVAMLAADGRFTVEATRDLDALATLPDSEYAVVVLYTTGFANELTGAREQGLFDFVRNGGGFVGIHSAADSFPGSRQPLLY
;
A
#
# COMPACT_ATOMS: atom_id res chain seq x y z
N MET A 1 -5.73 15.25 11.90
CA MET A 1 -5.56 14.95 10.46
C MET A 1 -5.22 13.48 10.34
N LYS A 2 -5.83 12.74 9.41
CA LYS A 2 -5.59 11.29 9.27
C LYS A 2 -4.38 11.05 8.34
N LYS A 3 -3.42 10.24 8.77
CA LYS A 3 -2.23 9.90 7.97
C LYS A 3 -2.56 8.78 6.98
N VAL A 4 -2.14 8.94 5.74
CA VAL A 4 -2.27 7.96 4.66
C VAL A 4 -0.88 7.54 4.21
N LEU A 5 -0.62 6.24 4.17
CA LEU A 5 0.58 5.69 3.55
C LEU A 5 0.26 5.35 2.10
N TYR A 6 1.00 5.90 1.14
CA TYR A 6 0.92 5.58 -0.28
C TYR A 6 2.13 4.74 -0.67
N VAL A 7 1.92 3.44 -0.90
CA VAL A 7 2.95 2.50 -1.32
C VAL A 7 2.88 2.36 -2.83
N TYR A 8 3.98 2.64 -3.51
CA TYR A 8 4.03 2.66 -4.97
C TYR A 8 5.29 2.03 -5.54
N GLY A 9 5.22 1.74 -6.84
CA GLY A 9 6.35 1.31 -7.64
C GLY A 9 6.18 -0.06 -8.27
N GLY A 10 7.21 -0.44 -9.02
CA GLY A 10 7.18 -1.64 -9.86
C GLY A 10 6.37 -1.41 -11.14
N GLY A 11 6.79 -2.07 -12.23
CA GLY A 11 6.09 -1.97 -13.52
C GLY A 11 5.97 -0.55 -14.10
N GLU A 12 6.94 0.34 -13.86
CA GLU A 12 6.83 1.77 -14.23
C GLU A 12 6.68 2.03 -15.73
N ALA A 13 7.06 1.07 -16.57
CA ALA A 13 6.79 1.10 -18.00
C ALA A 13 5.29 1.01 -18.35
N PHE A 14 4.46 0.53 -17.41
CA PHE A 14 3.05 0.25 -17.59
C PHE A 14 2.15 1.08 -16.67
N HIS A 15 2.65 1.47 -15.48
CA HIS A 15 1.88 2.17 -14.46
C HIS A 15 2.66 3.37 -13.92
N PRO A 16 2.16 4.61 -14.09
CA PRO A 16 2.83 5.81 -13.58
C PRO A 16 2.53 6.00 -12.09
N SER A 17 2.89 5.02 -11.27
CA SER A 17 2.51 4.92 -9.87
C SER A 17 3.06 6.06 -9.01
N GLU A 18 4.28 6.50 -9.25
CA GLU A 18 4.87 7.67 -8.58
C GLU A 18 4.13 8.97 -8.92
N TRP A 19 3.89 9.21 -10.21
CA TRP A 19 3.18 10.41 -10.67
C TRP A 19 1.77 10.48 -10.09
N ALA A 20 1.06 9.34 -10.06
CA ALA A 20 -0.27 9.24 -9.46
C ALA A 20 -0.23 9.54 -7.95
N GLY A 21 0.83 9.15 -7.26
CA GLY A 21 1.07 9.52 -5.86
C GLY A 21 1.13 11.03 -5.66
N GLY A 22 1.84 11.73 -6.55
CA GLY A 22 1.88 13.20 -6.56
C GLY A 22 0.49 13.84 -6.73
N GLN A 23 -0.34 13.27 -7.61
CA GLN A 23 -1.73 13.73 -7.77
C GLN A 23 -2.57 13.47 -6.52
N LEU A 24 -2.44 12.29 -5.90
CA LEU A 24 -3.15 11.94 -4.68
C LEU A 24 -2.79 12.88 -3.52
N VAL A 25 -1.48 13.18 -3.35
CA VAL A 25 -0.99 14.13 -2.35
C VAL A 25 -1.66 15.49 -2.55
N ALA A 26 -1.67 16.02 -3.78
CA ALA A 26 -2.28 17.31 -4.08
C ALA A 26 -3.78 17.34 -3.79
N MET A 27 -4.51 16.29 -4.18
CA MET A 27 -5.96 16.17 -3.94
C MET A 27 -6.28 16.11 -2.44
N LEU A 28 -5.55 15.30 -1.68
CA LEU A 28 -5.78 15.12 -0.25
C LEU A 28 -5.33 16.33 0.59
N ALA A 29 -4.28 17.03 0.15
CA ALA A 29 -3.89 18.30 0.75
C ALA A 29 -4.96 19.38 0.56
N ALA A 30 -5.59 19.45 -0.61
CA ALA A 30 -6.69 20.38 -0.88
C ALA A 30 -7.95 20.08 -0.06
N ASP A 31 -8.21 18.80 0.23
CA ASP A 31 -9.31 18.37 1.12
C ASP A 31 -9.06 18.74 2.60
N GLY A 32 -7.80 18.78 3.03
CA GLY A 32 -7.40 19.28 4.35
C GLY A 32 -7.65 18.34 5.54
N ARG A 33 -8.27 17.17 5.32
CA ARG A 33 -8.49 16.17 6.40
C ARG A 33 -7.36 15.14 6.51
N PHE A 34 -6.48 15.08 5.51
CA PHE A 34 -5.49 14.02 5.35
C PHE A 34 -4.08 14.57 5.14
N THR A 35 -3.08 13.81 5.60
CA THR A 35 -1.68 13.93 5.17
C THR A 35 -1.26 12.63 4.49
N VAL A 36 -0.39 12.73 3.49
CA VAL A 36 0.08 11.56 2.72
C VAL A 36 1.58 11.45 2.87
N GLU A 37 2.04 10.26 3.24
CA GLU A 37 3.44 9.84 3.12
C GLU A 37 3.53 8.83 1.98
N ALA A 38 4.45 9.05 1.04
CA ALA A 38 4.64 8.17 -0.11
C ALA A 38 5.97 7.42 -0.01
N THR A 39 5.96 6.11 -0.24
CA THR A 39 7.16 5.27 -0.18
C THR A 39 7.17 4.18 -1.26
N ARG A 40 8.38 3.82 -1.71
CA ARG A 40 8.64 2.61 -2.52
C ARG A 40 9.06 1.42 -1.66
N ASP A 41 9.26 1.63 -0.37
CA ASP A 41 9.72 0.61 0.57
C ASP A 41 8.55 -0.27 1.01
N LEU A 42 8.59 -1.53 0.58
CA LEU A 42 7.58 -2.53 0.93
C LEU A 42 7.70 -3.00 2.39
N ASP A 43 8.82 -2.76 3.08
CA ASP A 43 8.95 -3.08 4.51
C ASP A 43 8.05 -2.20 5.38
N ALA A 44 7.56 -1.08 4.86
CA ALA A 44 6.51 -0.30 5.49
C ALA A 44 5.23 -1.12 5.73
N LEU A 45 4.94 -2.14 4.92
CA LEU A 45 3.78 -3.03 5.12
C LEU A 45 3.92 -3.88 6.39
N ALA A 46 5.14 -4.28 6.74
CA ALA A 46 5.39 -5.10 7.92
C ALA A 46 5.22 -4.30 9.23
N THR A 47 5.45 -2.99 9.19
CA THR A 47 5.35 -2.09 10.36
C THR A 47 4.01 -1.38 10.48
N LEU A 48 3.08 -1.58 9.53
CA LEU A 48 1.74 -0.99 9.54
C LEU A 48 0.97 -1.16 10.87
N PRO A 49 0.98 -2.33 11.55
CA PRO A 49 0.22 -2.52 12.78
C PRO A 49 0.63 -1.57 13.92
N ASP A 50 1.89 -1.15 13.95
CA ASP A 50 2.46 -0.26 14.97
C ASP A 50 2.49 1.21 14.51
N SER A 51 1.93 1.50 13.34
CA SER A 51 1.99 2.81 12.71
C SER A 51 0.83 3.74 13.12
N GLU A 52 0.98 5.02 12.83
CA GLU A 52 -0.09 6.02 12.99
C GLU A 52 -1.00 6.15 11.76
N TYR A 53 -0.83 5.29 10.75
CA TYR A 53 -1.59 5.39 9.50
C TYR A 53 -3.04 4.97 9.74
N ALA A 54 -3.96 5.74 9.17
CA ALA A 54 -5.38 5.38 9.16
C ALA A 54 -5.72 4.54 7.92
N VAL A 55 -4.98 4.74 6.83
CA VAL A 55 -5.20 4.08 5.53
C VAL A 55 -3.85 3.78 4.88
N VAL A 56 -3.73 2.61 4.27
CA VAL A 56 -2.69 2.29 3.30
C VAL A 56 -3.31 2.22 1.89
N VAL A 57 -2.69 2.92 0.95
CA VAL A 57 -3.03 2.92 -0.48
C VAL A 57 -1.91 2.20 -1.21
N LEU A 58 -2.25 1.15 -1.95
CA LEU A 58 -1.30 0.43 -2.81
C LEU A 58 -1.59 0.76 -4.26
N TYR A 59 -0.60 1.33 -4.94
CA TYR A 59 -0.54 1.37 -6.40
C TYR A 59 0.81 0.84 -6.86
N THR A 60 0.93 -0.47 -6.89
CA THR A 60 2.16 -1.19 -7.23
C THR A 60 1.93 -2.14 -8.40
N THR A 61 3.00 -2.63 -9.02
CA THR A 61 2.92 -3.62 -10.11
C THR A 61 4.13 -4.56 -10.10
N GLY A 62 3.90 -5.87 -10.24
CA GLY A 62 4.95 -6.82 -10.63
C GLY A 62 6.00 -7.17 -9.57
N PHE A 63 5.69 -6.96 -8.29
CA PHE A 63 6.50 -7.36 -7.13
C PHE A 63 6.34 -8.85 -6.77
N ALA A 64 6.52 -9.72 -7.76
CA ALA A 64 6.10 -11.13 -7.71
C ALA A 64 6.44 -11.87 -6.40
N ASN A 65 7.64 -11.71 -5.87
CA ASN A 65 8.12 -12.42 -4.67
C ASN A 65 8.44 -11.50 -3.49
N GLU A 66 8.00 -10.24 -3.55
CA GLU A 66 8.35 -9.25 -2.53
C GLU A 66 7.28 -9.13 -1.43
N LEU A 67 6.13 -9.80 -1.54
CA LEU A 67 5.22 -9.92 -0.40
C LEU A 67 5.72 -11.04 0.52
N THR A 68 6.71 -10.73 1.34
CA THR A 68 7.20 -11.65 2.38
C THR A 68 6.10 -11.91 3.42
N GLY A 69 6.20 -13.01 4.15
CA GLY A 69 5.23 -13.33 5.21
C GLY A 69 5.11 -12.22 6.27
N ALA A 70 6.18 -11.50 6.57
CA ALA A 70 6.14 -10.35 7.48
C ALA A 70 5.35 -9.17 6.90
N ARG A 71 5.57 -8.83 5.62
CA ARG A 71 4.85 -7.75 4.93
C ARG A 71 3.35 -8.09 4.80
N GLU A 72 3.04 -9.33 4.48
CA GLU A 72 1.65 -9.82 4.40
C GLU A 72 0.94 -9.80 5.76
N GLN A 73 1.57 -10.37 6.78
CA GLN A 73 1.00 -10.40 8.13
C GLN A 73 0.79 -8.99 8.67
N GLY A 74 1.75 -8.09 8.48
CA GLY A 74 1.63 -6.69 8.88
C GLY A 74 0.45 -5.98 8.19
N LEU A 75 0.26 -6.18 6.88
CA LEU A 75 -0.89 -5.65 6.17
C LEU A 75 -2.22 -6.24 6.67
N PHE A 76 -2.27 -7.56 6.90
CA PHE A 76 -3.49 -8.21 7.39
C PHE A 76 -3.86 -7.75 8.80
N ASP A 77 -2.88 -7.65 9.70
CA ASP A 77 -3.14 -7.23 11.07
C ASP A 77 -3.55 -5.77 11.14
N PHE A 78 -2.96 -4.91 10.31
CA PHE A 78 -3.41 -3.53 10.14
C PHE A 78 -4.90 -3.45 9.76
N VAL A 79 -5.32 -4.21 8.74
CA VAL A 79 -6.73 -4.24 8.30
C VAL A 79 -7.65 -4.85 9.37
N ARG A 80 -7.24 -5.95 10.00
CA ARG A 80 -8.00 -6.58 11.10
C ARG A 80 -8.21 -5.65 12.29
N ASN A 81 -7.22 -4.80 12.57
CA ASN A 81 -7.28 -3.80 13.64
C ASN A 81 -8.02 -2.51 13.24
N GLY A 82 -8.65 -2.47 12.06
CA GLY A 82 -9.50 -1.37 11.60
C GLY A 82 -8.80 -0.34 10.70
N GLY A 83 -7.58 -0.63 10.25
CA GLY A 83 -6.89 0.16 9.23
C GLY A 83 -7.56 0.06 7.85
N GLY A 84 -7.66 1.16 7.13
CA GLY A 84 -8.25 1.19 5.79
C GLY A 84 -7.28 0.70 4.72
N PHE A 85 -7.77 -0.06 3.74
CA PHE A 85 -6.98 -0.52 2.59
C PHE A 85 -7.60 -0.02 1.28
N VAL A 86 -6.78 0.55 0.40
CA VAL A 86 -7.17 0.95 -0.95
C VAL A 86 -6.18 0.36 -1.95
N GLY A 87 -6.60 -0.64 -2.71
CA GLY A 87 -5.83 -1.15 -3.85
C GLY A 87 -6.24 -0.44 -5.14
N ILE A 88 -5.27 0.05 -5.90
CA ILE A 88 -5.49 0.70 -7.19
C ILE A 88 -5.00 -0.20 -8.32
N HIS A 89 -5.92 -0.60 -9.20
CA HIS A 89 -5.63 -1.28 -10.46
C HIS A 89 -4.75 -2.54 -10.31
N SER A 90 -3.47 -2.43 -10.63
CA SER A 90 -2.48 -3.53 -10.63
C SER A 90 -2.09 -3.98 -9.23
N ALA A 91 -2.53 -3.29 -8.18
CA ALA A 91 -2.35 -3.73 -6.79
C ALA A 91 -2.80 -5.18 -6.55
N ALA A 92 -3.85 -5.64 -7.25
CA ALA A 92 -4.33 -7.02 -7.16
C ALA A 92 -3.44 -8.04 -7.90
N ASP A 93 -2.59 -7.58 -8.81
CA ASP A 93 -1.62 -8.37 -9.58
C ASP A 93 -0.15 -8.08 -9.14
N SER A 94 0.03 -7.34 -8.03
CA SER A 94 1.36 -6.94 -7.58
C SER A 94 2.17 -8.10 -7.04
N PHE A 95 1.53 -9.11 -6.45
CA PHE A 95 2.19 -10.15 -5.68
C PHE A 95 1.77 -11.57 -6.10
N PRO A 96 1.88 -11.95 -7.39
CA PRO A 96 1.45 -13.28 -7.87
C PRO A 96 2.21 -14.47 -7.24
N GLY A 97 3.35 -14.22 -6.60
CA GLY A 97 4.08 -15.22 -5.82
C GLY A 97 3.60 -15.37 -4.37
N SER A 98 2.70 -14.51 -3.87
CA SER A 98 2.02 -14.78 -2.60
C SER A 98 1.09 -15.97 -2.78
N ARG A 99 1.55 -17.13 -2.32
CA ARG A 99 0.78 -18.37 -2.29
C ARG A 99 0.57 -18.77 -0.83
N GLN A 100 -0.34 -18.08 -0.16
CA GLN A 100 -0.96 -18.64 1.04
C GLN A 100 -1.72 -19.91 0.61
N PRO A 101 -1.47 -21.09 1.19
CA PRO A 101 -2.41 -22.19 1.03
C PRO A 101 -3.73 -21.71 1.61
N LEU A 102 -4.81 -21.80 0.84
CA LEU A 102 -6.15 -21.50 1.33
C LEU A 102 -6.44 -22.43 2.51
N LEU A 103 -6.23 -21.95 3.73
CA LEU A 103 -6.65 -22.62 4.95
C LEU A 103 -8.16 -22.36 5.08
N TYR A 104 -8.94 -23.24 4.47
CA TYR A 104 -10.36 -23.42 4.76
C TYR A 104 -10.52 -24.26 6.03
#